data_AF-A0A7J2K7R6-F1
#
_entry.id   AF-A0A7J2K7R6-F1
#
_cell.length_a   1.000
_cell.length_b   1.000
_cell.length_c   1.000
_cell.angle_alpha   90.00
_cell.angle_beta   90.00
_cell.angle_gamma   90.00
#
_symmetry.space_group_name_H-M   'P 1'
#
loop_
_entity.id
_entity.type
_entity.pdbx_description
1 polymer ?
#
loop_
_entity_poly.entity_id
_entity_poly.type
_entity_poly.pdbx_seq_one_letter_code
_entity_poly.pdbx_strand_id
1 'polypeptide(L)'
;MEMAASIEPKELKRHLEVISRTGKLILGFRQSYLSVLHRRSKLIILASNCPPNLRREIEIACKMSGVPLLKVDIPSRELGYIAGKPFSASVISVIEPGSSNILELIAPEEEM
;
A
#
# COMPACT_ATOMS: atom_id res chain seq x y z
N MET A 1 -7.62 -13.71 -4.64
CA MET A 1 -6.35 -14.43 -4.48
C MET A 1 -5.52 -13.63 -3.51
N GLU A 2 -5.19 -14.18 -2.33
CA GLU A 2 -4.34 -13.50 -1.34
C GLU A 2 -2.90 -13.63 -1.83
N MET A 3 -2.42 -12.65 -2.60
CA MET A 3 -1.06 -12.66 -3.13
C MET A 3 -0.12 -12.09 -2.08
N ALA A 4 0.46 -12.97 -1.26
CA ALA A 4 1.53 -12.62 -0.35
C ALA A 4 2.85 -12.51 -1.13
N ALA A 5 2.99 -11.49 -1.97
CA ALA A 5 4.29 -11.11 -2.49
C ALA A 5 5.16 -10.71 -1.28
N SER A 6 6.21 -11.48 -1.03
CA SER A 6 7.11 -11.26 0.10
C SER A 6 8.19 -10.26 -0.32
N ILE A 7 7.89 -8.96 -0.22
CA ILE A 7 8.90 -7.91 -0.40
C ILE A 7 9.69 -7.75 0.88
N GLU A 8 11.02 -7.71 0.77
CA GLU A 8 11.88 -7.42 1.92
C GLU A 8 11.64 -5.98 2.43
N PRO A 9 11.62 -5.75 3.76
CA PRO A 9 11.39 -4.42 4.33
C PRO A 9 12.33 -3.33 3.79
N LYS A 10 13.59 -3.69 3.50
CA LYS A 10 14.60 -2.78 2.95
C LYS A 10 14.27 -2.33 1.53
N GLU A 11 13.77 -3.25 0.71
CA GLU A 11 13.37 -2.97 -0.67
C GLU A 11 12.10 -2.12 -0.70
N LEU A 12 11.10 -2.47 0.12
CA LEU A 12 9.89 -1.65 0.29
C LEU A 12 10.22 -0.20 0.67
N LYS A 13 11.16 -0.02 1.61
CA LYS A 13 11.60 1.30 2.04
C LYS A 13 12.12 2.14 0.88
N ARG A 14 13.00 1.56 0.05
CA ARG A 14 13.53 2.22 -1.15
C ARG A 14 12.42 2.62 -2.12
N HIS A 15 11.47 1.72 -2.38
CA HIS A 15 10.33 2.02 -3.26
C HIS A 15 9.46 3.15 -2.70
N LEU A 16 9.11 3.13 -1.42
CA LEU A 16 8.29 4.17 -0.79
C LEU A 16 8.99 5.53 -0.80
N GLU A 17 10.31 5.58 -0.57
CA GLU A 17 11.08 6.83 -0.69
C GLU A 17 11.06 7.39 -2.12
N VAL A 18 11.20 6.54 -3.14
CA VAL A 18 11.12 6.93 -4.56
C VAL A 18 9.73 7.44 -4.91
N ILE A 19 8.67 6.72 -4.52
CA ILE A 19 7.28 7.13 -4.78
C ILE A 19 6.99 8.45 -4.07
N SER A 20 7.46 8.64 -2.85
CA SER A 20 7.28 9.89 -2.11
C SER A 20 7.94 11.10 -2.79
N ARG A 21 8.94 10.89 -3.66
CA ARG A 21 9.62 11.95 -4.41
C ARG A 21 9.05 12.16 -5.82
N THR A 22 8.68 11.07 -6.50
CA THR A 22 8.39 11.07 -7.95
C THR A 22 6.95 10.71 -8.30
N GLY A 23 6.15 10.28 -7.32
CA GLY A 23 4.78 9.84 -7.50
C GLY A 23 3.86 10.41 -6.42
N LYS A 24 2.83 9.64 -6.08
CA LYS A 24 1.77 10.10 -5.18
C LYS A 24 1.28 8.99 -4.28
N LEU A 25 1.38 9.25 -2.98
CA LEU A 25 0.89 8.40 -1.90
C LEU A 25 -0.26 9.10 -1.15
N ILE A 26 -1.23 8.31 -0.71
CA ILE A 26 -2.23 8.69 0.29
C ILE A 26 -1.95 7.88 1.54
N LEU A 27 -1.89 8.53 2.70
CA LEU A 27 -1.63 7.86 3.97
C LEU A 27 -2.87 7.92 4.86
N GLY A 28 -3.12 6.83 5.59
CA GLY A 28 -4.22 6.70 6.52
C GLY A 28 -5.44 5.99 5.93
N PHE A 29 -6.22 5.38 6.81
CA PHE A 29 -7.32 4.49 6.45
C PHE A 29 -8.41 5.19 5.62
N ARG A 30 -9.00 6.27 6.12
CA ARG A 30 -10.18 6.92 5.50
C ARG A 30 -9.92 7.33 4.04
N GLN A 31 -8.82 8.02 3.79
CA GLN A 31 -8.50 8.48 2.43
C GLN A 31 -8.09 7.31 1.52
N SER A 32 -7.37 6.32 2.05
CA SER A 32 -7.00 5.12 1.30
C SER A 32 -8.24 4.33 0.89
N TYR A 33 -9.18 4.13 1.81
CA TYR A 33 -10.46 3.46 1.56
C TYR A 33 -11.26 4.16 0.46
N LEU A 34 -11.42 5.49 0.53
CA LEU A 34 -12.06 6.27 -0.53
C LEU A 34 -11.33 6.12 -1.87
N SER A 35 -10.00 6.11 -1.88
CA SER A 35 -9.23 5.94 -3.12
C SER A 35 -9.45 4.57 -3.78
N VAL A 36 -9.69 3.52 -2.99
CA VAL A 36 -10.04 2.17 -3.48
C VAL A 36 -11.46 2.15 -4.04
N LEU A 37 -12.41 2.77 -3.36
CA LEU A 37 -13.80 2.87 -3.83
C LEU A 37 -13.90 3.65 -5.15
N HIS A 38 -13.10 4.70 -5.30
CA HIS A 38 -13.02 5.49 -6.53
C HIS A 38 -12.11 4.88 -7.61
N ARG A 39 -11.55 3.67 -7.39
CA ARG A 39 -10.62 3.00 -8.31
C ARG A 39 -9.41 3.87 -8.72
N ARG A 40 -8.97 4.75 -7.82
CA ARG A 40 -7.77 5.59 -8.01
C ARG A 40 -6.51 4.93 -7.43
N SER A 41 -6.68 4.03 -6.46
CA SER A 41 -5.58 3.27 -5.88
C SER A 41 -5.11 2.19 -6.84
N LYS A 42 -3.79 2.10 -7.03
CA LYS A 42 -3.14 1.03 -7.78
C LYS A 42 -2.61 -0.08 -6.87
N LEU A 43 -2.38 0.23 -5.59
CA LEU A 43 -1.88 -0.70 -4.58
C LEU A 43 -2.21 -0.18 -3.19
N ILE A 44 -2.62 -1.08 -2.29
CA ILE A 44 -2.72 -0.82 -0.85
C ILE A 44 -1.61 -1.54 -0.10
N ILE A 45 -0.97 -0.83 0.83
CA ILE A 45 0.05 -1.37 1.74
C ILE A 45 -0.51 -1.31 3.16
N LEU A 46 -0.49 -2.44 3.86
CA LEU A 46 -0.97 -2.62 5.23
C LEU A 46 0.18 -2.84 6.21
N ALA A 47 0.21 -2.04 7.28
CA ALA A 47 1.12 -2.23 8.39
C ALA A 47 0.78 -3.49 9.21
N SER A 48 1.77 -4.06 9.90
CA SER A 48 1.63 -5.29 10.69
C SER A 48 0.66 -5.16 11.86
N ASN A 49 0.59 -3.97 12.46
CA ASN A 49 -0.26 -3.63 13.60
C ASN A 49 -1.57 -2.91 13.21
N CYS A 50 -2.03 -3.04 11.96
CA CYS A 50 -3.29 -2.44 11.54
C CYS A 50 -4.47 -3.04 12.35
N PRO A 51 -5.34 -2.22 12.96
CA PRO A 51 -6.48 -2.71 13.74
C PRO A 51 -7.35 -3.68 12.93
N PRO A 52 -7.85 -4.78 13.54
CA PRO A 52 -8.52 -5.85 12.81
C PRO A 52 -9.79 -5.37 12.09
N ASN A 53 -10.52 -4.41 12.67
CA ASN A 53 -11.72 -3.84 12.07
C ASN A 53 -11.39 -3.10 10.75
N LEU A 54 -10.37 -2.25 10.78
CA LEU A 54 -9.91 -1.47 9.62
C LEU A 54 -9.30 -2.38 8.55
N ARG A 55 -8.52 -3.38 8.99
CA ARG A 55 -7.91 -4.37 8.10
C ARG A 55 -8.99 -5.11 7.28
N ARG A 56 -10.02 -5.64 7.93
CA ARG A 56 -11.11 -6.36 7.25
C ARG A 56 -11.83 -5.46 6.24
N GLU A 57 -12.11 -4.23 6.64
CA GLU A 57 -12.86 -3.28 5.81
C GLU A 57 -12.09 -2.91 4.52
N ILE A 58 -10.78 -2.63 4.62
CA ILE A 58 -9.96 -2.34 3.44
C ILE A 58 -9.68 -3.59 2.59
N GLU A 59 -9.52 -4.77 3.20
CA GLU A 59 -9.36 -6.04 2.48
C GLU A 59 -10.58 -6.34 1.61
N ILE A 60 -11.79 -6.16 2.15
CA ILE A 60 -13.04 -6.33 1.40
C ILE A 60 -13.10 -5.32 0.25
N ALA A 61 -12.82 -4.04 0.50
CA ALA A 61 -12.83 -3.02 -0.54
C ALA A 61 -11.83 -3.31 -1.66
N CYS A 62 -10.61 -3.73 -1.32
CA CYS A 62 -9.59 -4.10 -2.30
C CYS A 62 -10.03 -5.29 -3.14
N LYS A 63 -10.59 -6.32 -2.50
CA LYS A 63 -11.12 -7.51 -3.20
C LYS A 63 -12.25 -7.17 -4.16
N MET A 64 -13.15 -6.25 -3.78
CA MET A 64 -14.26 -5.82 -4.63
C MET A 64 -13.81 -4.93 -5.79
N SER A 65 -12.82 -4.07 -5.57
CA SER A 65 -12.29 -3.16 -6.60
C SER A 65 -11.19 -3.79 -7.47
N GLY A 66 -10.68 -4.97 -7.13
CA GLY A 66 -9.55 -5.60 -7.81
C GLY A 66 -8.22 -4.92 -7.56
N VAL A 67 -8.10 -4.12 -6.49
CA VAL A 67 -6.85 -3.43 -6.14
C VAL A 67 -5.97 -4.42 -5.36
N PRO A 68 -4.69 -4.62 -5.75
CA PRO A 68 -3.79 -5.49 -5.01
C PRO A 68 -3.52 -4.91 -3.62
N LEU A 69 -3.35 -5.82 -2.66
CA LEU A 69 -3.09 -5.50 -1.27
C LEU A 69 -1.82 -6.22 -0.82
N LEU A 70 -0.86 -5.46 -0.29
CA LEU A 70 0.39 -5.95 0.27
C LEU A 70 0.36 -5.76 1.79
N LYS A 71 0.47 -6.85 2.54
CA LYS A 71 0.70 -6.79 3.98
C LYS A 71 2.18 -6.88 4.26
N VAL A 72 2.70 -5.99 5.08
CA VAL A 72 4.12 -5.93 5.43
C VAL A 72 4.32 -6.12 6.92
N ASP A 73 5.46 -6.71 7.31
CA ASP A 73 5.81 -6.89 8.72
C ASP A 73 6.47 -5.64 9.34
N ILE A 74 5.91 -4.47 9.03
CA ILE A 74 6.42 -3.17 9.49
C ILE A 74 5.31 -2.48 10.30
N PRO A 75 5.60 -1.97 11.51
CA PRO A 75 4.60 -1.28 12.31
C PRO A 75 4.25 0.09 11.69
N SER A 76 3.01 0.54 11.92
CA SER A 76 2.46 1.77 11.32
C SER A 76 3.29 3.03 11.57
N ARG A 77 3.96 3.12 12.72
CA ARG A 77 4.86 4.25 13.04
C ARG A 77 6.06 4.31 12.10
N GLU A 78 6.71 3.17 11.88
CA GLU A 78 7.88 3.07 11.00
C GLU A 78 7.48 3.20 9.53
N LEU A 79 6.36 2.61 9.15
CA LEU A 79 5.81 2.71 7.81
C LEU A 79 5.48 4.16 7.41
N GLY A 80 4.91 4.95 8.33
CA GLY A 80 4.70 6.38 8.12
C GLY A 80 6.01 7.19 7.97
N TYR A 81 7.01 6.87 8.78
CA TYR A 81 8.33 7.49 8.70
C TYR A 81 9.05 7.19 7.37
N ILE A 82 9.02 5.93 6.92
CA ILE A 82 9.55 5.49 5.63
C ILE A 82 8.88 6.24 4.48
N ALA A 83 7.57 6.47 4.57
CA ALA A 83 6.83 7.26 3.58
C ALA A 83 7.01 8.78 3.74
N GLY A 84 7.97 9.23 4.57
CA GLY A 84 8.35 10.64 4.71
C GLY A 84 7.40 11.47 5.58
N LYS A 85 6.60 10.85 6.46
CA LYS A 85 5.66 11.55 7.34
C LYS A 85 6.01 11.39 8.82
N PRO A 86 5.87 12.45 9.65
CA PRO A 86 6.18 12.41 11.08
C PRO A 86 5.08 11.75 11.94
N PHE A 87 4.18 10.97 11.33
CA PHE A 87 3.05 10.34 12.00
C PHE A 87 2.86 8.90 11.51
N SER A 88 2.14 8.09 12.29
CA SER A 88 1.88 6.69 11.95
C SER A 88 0.87 6.55 10.79
N ALA A 89 1.13 5.60 9.91
CA ALA A 89 0.25 5.24 8.81
C ALA A 89 -0.03 3.74 8.86
N SER A 90 -1.25 3.35 9.23
CA SER A 90 -1.64 1.93 9.25
C SER A 90 -1.95 1.38 7.85
N VAL A 91 -2.34 2.28 6.94
CA VAL A 91 -2.65 1.99 5.54
C VAL A 91 -2.00 3.06 4.68
N ILE A 92 -1.33 2.64 3.62
CA ILE A 92 -0.86 3.54 2.55
C ILE A 92 -1.50 3.08 1.23
N SER A 93 -1.99 4.04 0.46
CA SER A 93 -2.48 3.84 -0.89
C SER A 93 -1.52 4.48 -1.88
N VAL A 94 -1.05 3.69 -2.86
CA VAL A 94 -0.25 4.16 -3.98
C VAL A 94 -1.20 4.58 -5.09
N ILE A 95 -1.23 5.87 -5.41
CA ILE A 95 -2.04 6.43 -6.50
C ILE A 95 -1.21 6.47 -7.78
N GLU A 96 0.00 7.01 -7.68
CA GLU A 96 0.95 7.09 -8.78
C GLU A 96 2.28 6.50 -8.29
N PRO A 97 2.80 5.43 -8.91
CA PRO A 97 4.06 4.81 -8.49
C PRO A 97 5.29 5.66 -8.85
N GLY A 98 5.14 6.67 -9.72
CA GLY A 98 6.27 7.47 -10.21
C GLY A 98 7.29 6.57 -10.92
N SER A 99 8.56 6.70 -10.54
CA SER A 99 9.67 5.90 -11.08
C SER A 99 9.89 4.57 -10.33
N SER A 100 8.92 4.13 -9.53
CA SER A 100 9.01 2.89 -8.75
C SER A 100 8.31 1.74 -9.45
N ASN A 101 8.99 0.60 -9.57
CA ASN A 101 8.45 -0.63 -10.16
C ASN A 101 7.72 -1.51 -9.12
N ILE A 102 7.27 -0.93 -8.00
CA ILE A 102 6.63 -1.69 -6.91
C ILE A 102 5.39 -2.49 -7.36
N LEU A 103 4.68 -2.00 -8.39
CA LEU A 103 3.48 -2.65 -8.90
C LEU A 103 3.83 -3.97 -9.59
N GLU A 104 4.91 -4.01 -10.38
CA GLU A 104 5.39 -5.20 -11.10
C GLU A 104 5.81 -6.32 -10.12
N LEU A 105 6.33 -5.95 -8.95
CA LEU A 105 6.77 -6.90 -7.93
C LEU A 105 5.60 -7.59 -7.19
N ILE A 106 4.43 -6.94 -7.16
CA ILE A 106 3.29 -7.38 -6.33
C ILE A 106 2.18 -7.97 -7.19
N ALA A 107 1.98 -7.39 -8.37
CA ALA A 107 1.08 -7.88 -9.40
C ALA A 107 1.95 -8.20 -10.63
N PRO A 108 2.59 -9.38 -10.68
CA PRO A 108 3.07 -9.89 -11.96
C PRO A 108 1.87 -9.88 -12.91
N GLU A 109 2.05 -9.26 -14.07
CA GLU A 109 1.03 -9.16 -15.09
C GLU A 109 0.42 -10.55 -15.32
N GLU A 110 -0.87 -10.73 -15.00
CA GLU A 110 -1.64 -11.78 -15.66
C GLU A 110 -1.69 -11.34 -17.13
N GLU A 111 -0.83 -11.94 -17.95
CA GLU A 111 -0.93 -11.92 -19.40
C GLU A 111 -2.40 -12.18 -19.77
N MET A 112 -3.06 -11.18 -20.37
CA MET A 112 -4.28 -11.40 -21.14
C MET A 112 -3.92 -11.87 -22.54
#